data_AF-V2UAW6-F1
#
_entry.id   AF-V2UAW6-F1
#
_cell.length_a   1.000
_cell.length_b   1.000
_cell.length_c   1.000
_cell.angle_alpha   90.00
_cell.angle_beta   90.00
_cell.angle_gamma   90.00
#
_symmetry.space_group_name_H-M   'P 1'
#
loop_
_entity.id
_entity.type
_entity.pdbx_description
1 polymer ?
#
loop_
_entity_poly.entity_id
_entity_poly.type
_entity_poly.pdbx_seq_one_letter_code
_entity_poly.pdbx_strand_id
1 'polypeptide(L)'
;MAGFWSKLFGSDDKTPSAQMAKDRLKVIVASEQGLGRRLSQDKIDQMKKEIMQVVSRYVRGVDEQHIQMQVRSEANIEMLEMNINLPEDH
;
A
#
# COMPACT_ATOMS: atom_id res chain seq x y z
N MET A 1 -17.21 11.73 11.20
CA MET A 1 -15.99 11.50 10.38
C MET A 1 -15.01 10.48 10.97
N ALA A 2 -15.35 9.77 12.06
CA ALA A 2 -14.45 8.81 12.74
C ALA A 2 -14.47 7.37 12.18
N GLY A 3 -15.07 7.14 10.99
CA GLY A 3 -15.34 5.79 10.46
C GLY A 3 -14.41 5.31 9.33
N PHE A 4 -13.58 6.18 8.76
CA PHE A 4 -12.71 5.83 7.63
C PHE A 4 -11.33 5.36 8.11
N TRP A 5 -10.67 6.14 8.97
CA TRP A 5 -9.35 5.81 9.53
C TRP A 5 -9.36 4.54 10.38
N SER A 6 -10.44 4.28 11.11
CA SER A 6 -10.63 3.07 11.92
C SER A 6 -10.86 1.81 11.10
N LYS A 7 -11.34 1.91 9.85
CA LYS A 7 -11.45 0.75 8.94
C LYS A 7 -10.15 0.45 8.19
N LEU A 8 -9.33 1.48 7.96
CA LEU A 8 -8.07 1.35 7.21
C LEU A 8 -6.86 0.99 8.08
N PHE A 9 -6.86 1.46 9.33
CA PHE A 9 -5.79 1.26 10.31
C PHE A 9 -6.28 0.63 11.62
N GLY A 10 -7.55 0.22 11.70
CA GLY A 10 -8.08 -0.51 12.84
C GLY A 10 -7.32 -1.81 13.02
N SER A 11 -6.75 -1.98 14.21
CA SER A 11 -6.00 -3.15 14.63
C SER A 11 -6.85 -4.41 14.52
N ASP A 12 -6.35 -5.40 13.78
CA ASP A 12 -6.76 -6.79 13.95
C ASP A 12 -6.15 -7.26 15.29
N ASP A 13 -6.75 -6.82 16.40
CA ASP A 13 -6.36 -7.17 17.77
C ASP A 13 -6.71 -8.65 18.01
N LYS A 14 -5.93 -9.56 17.42
CA LYS A 14 -5.90 -10.98 17.81
C LYS A 14 -4.48 -11.52 17.81
N THR A 15 -3.97 -11.56 19.04
CA THR A 15 -2.92 -12.44 19.60
C THR A 15 -1.46 -12.04 19.40
N PRO A 16 -0.69 -11.81 20.49
CA PRO A 16 0.75 -11.67 20.44
C PRO A 16 1.38 -13.06 20.36
N SER A 17 1.48 -13.62 19.15
CA SER A 17 2.12 -14.93 18.97
C SER A 17 2.90 -14.99 17.67
N ALA A 18 3.93 -14.17 17.58
CA ALA A 18 5.25 -14.52 17.07
C ALA A 18 6.06 -13.22 17.01
N GLN A 19 7.19 -13.21 17.70
CA GLN A 19 8.16 -12.13 17.81
C GLN A 19 8.88 -11.82 16.47
N MET A 20 8.22 -11.99 15.32
CA MET A 20 8.73 -11.78 13.95
C MET A 20 7.62 -11.21 13.05
N ALA A 21 6.87 -10.22 13.52
CA ALA A 21 5.96 -9.49 12.64
C ALA A 21 6.83 -8.66 11.67
N LYS A 22 7.00 -9.16 10.45
CA LYS A 22 7.68 -8.43 9.36
C LYS A 22 7.05 -7.06 9.22
N ASP A 23 7.85 -6.00 9.24
CA ASP A 23 7.37 -4.64 9.07
C ASP A 23 6.68 -4.51 7.70
N ARG A 24 5.50 -3.86 7.68
CA ARG A 24 4.69 -3.66 6.47
C ARG A 24 4.38 -2.18 6.30
N LEU A 25 4.65 -1.65 5.10
CA LEU A 25 4.21 -0.32 4.72
C LEU A 25 2.94 -0.42 3.89
N LYS A 26 1.93 0.38 4.26
CA LYS A 26 0.66 0.51 3.53
C LYS A 26 0.49 1.95 3.05
N VAL A 27 0.36 2.14 1.75
CA VAL A 27 0.08 3.44 1.12
C VAL A 27 -1.30 3.37 0.46
N ILE A 28 -2.14 4.35 0.74
CA ILE A 28 -3.49 4.44 0.19
C ILE A 28 -3.67 5.81 -0.44
N VAL A 29 -4.02 5.82 -1.73
CA VAL A 29 -4.42 7.04 -2.45
C VAL A 29 -5.89 6.91 -2.79
N ALA A 30 -6.72 7.80 -2.23
CA ALA A 30 -8.16 7.81 -2.48
C ALA A 30 -8.56 9.12 -3.17
N SER A 31 -9.46 9.04 -4.14
CA SER A 31 -10.00 10.19 -4.86
C SER A 31 -11.48 10.00 -5.14
N GLU A 32 -12.26 11.05 -4.91
CA GLU A 32 -13.68 11.13 -5.32
C GLU A 32 -13.85 11.34 -6.83
N GLN A 33 -12.76 11.67 -7.54
CA GLN A 33 -12.75 11.87 -8.98
C GLN A 33 -11.89 10.81 -9.66
N GLY A 34 -12.42 10.21 -10.73
CA GLY A 34 -11.92 8.98 -11.37
C GLY A 34 -10.40 8.85 -11.53
N LEU A 35 -9.74 8.24 -10.54
CA LEU A 35 -8.39 7.73 -10.60
C LEU A 35 -8.24 6.68 -11.72
N GLY A 36 -9.09 5.67 -11.80
CA GLY A 36 -9.11 4.63 -12.85
C GLY A 36 -9.37 5.15 -14.26
N ARG A 37 -10.00 6.34 -14.41
CA ARG A 37 -10.10 7.02 -15.72
C ARG A 37 -8.84 7.83 -16.08
N ARG A 38 -8.06 8.27 -15.08
CA ARG A 38 -6.88 9.14 -15.26
C ARG A 38 -5.55 8.38 -15.18
N LEU A 39 -5.56 7.24 -14.51
CA LEU A 39 -4.46 6.31 -14.31
C LEU A 39 -4.64 5.18 -15.32
N SER A 40 -4.02 5.33 -16.49
CA SER A 40 -3.76 4.18 -17.35
C SER A 40 -2.90 3.16 -16.62
N GLN A 41 -2.95 1.90 -17.05
CA GLN A 41 -2.10 0.84 -16.50
C GLN A 41 -0.62 1.26 -16.48
N ASP A 42 -0.12 1.90 -17.55
CA ASP A 42 1.25 2.41 -17.63
C ASP A 42 1.60 3.40 -16.51
N LYS A 43 0.67 4.27 -16.12
CA LYS A 43 0.88 5.23 -15.02
C LYS A 43 0.89 4.53 -13.66
N ILE A 44 0.06 3.50 -13.49
CA ILE A 44 0.07 2.67 -12.28
C ILE A 44 1.41 1.97 -12.15
N ASP A 45 1.91 1.39 -13.23
CA ASP A 45 3.20 0.71 -13.28
C ASP A 45 4.37 1.69 -13.06
N GLN A 46 4.27 2.91 -13.59
CA GLN A 46 5.24 3.97 -13.32
C GLN A 46 5.26 4.38 -11.84
N MET A 47 4.09 4.61 -11.23
CA MET A 47 4.00 4.90 -9.80
C MET A 47 4.56 3.75 -8.94
N LYS A 48 4.33 2.49 -9.34
CA LYS A 48 4.94 1.33 -8.67
C LYS A 48 6.46 1.47 -8.60
N LYS A 49 7.09 1.78 -9.74
CA LYS A 49 8.54 1.94 -9.85
C LYS A 49 9.05 3.13 -9.04
N GLU A 50 8.37 4.27 -9.10
CA GLU A 50 8.76 5.47 -8.36
C GLU A 50 8.70 5.26 -6.85
N ILE A 51 7.62 4.65 -6.34
CA ILE A 51 7.51 4.34 -4.92
C ILE A 51 8.55 3.28 -4.50
N MET A 52 8.79 2.26 -5.33
CA MET A 52 9.85 1.28 -5.08
C MET A 52 11.23 1.96 -4.95
N GLN A 53 11.54 2.91 -5.84
CA GLN A 53 12.78 3.68 -5.80
C GLN A 53 12.90 4.55 -4.56
N VAL A 54 11.80 5.06 -4.02
CA VAL A 54 11.81 5.82 -2.77
C VAL A 54 12.05 4.89 -1.60
N VAL A 55 11.31 3.77 -1.53
CA VAL A 55 11.42 2.80 -0.44
C VAL A 55 12.80 2.16 -0.40
N SER A 56 13.39 1.81 -1.54
CA SER A 56 14.71 1.20 -1.62
C SER A 56 15.85 2.11 -1.16
N ARG A 57 15.64 3.42 -1.05
CA ARG A 57 16.60 4.36 -0.43
C ARG A 57 16.70 4.19 1.08
N TYR A 58 15.65 3.70 1.72
CA TYR A 58 15.55 3.59 3.18
C TYR A 58 15.55 2.15 3.67
N VAL A 59 15.12 1.19 2.83
CA VAL A 59 15.05 -0.23 3.17
C VAL A 59 15.77 -1.04 2.10
N ARG A 60 16.78 -1.82 2.50
CA ARG A 60 17.55 -2.64 1.55
C ARG A 60 16.77 -3.90 1.18
N GLY A 61 17.04 -4.45 -0.01
CA GLY A 61 16.46 -5.73 -0.44
C GLY A 61 14.99 -5.70 -0.84
N VAL A 62 14.34 -4.53 -0.88
CA VAL A 62 12.99 -4.38 -1.45
C VAL A 62 13.06 -4.44 -2.98
N ASP A 63 12.17 -5.21 -3.58
CA ASP A 63 12.01 -5.34 -5.03
C ASP A 63 10.53 -5.36 -5.43
N GLU A 64 10.24 -5.53 -6.72
CA GLU A 64 8.88 -5.50 -7.25
C GLU A 64 7.96 -6.60 -6.72
N GLN A 65 8.51 -7.72 -6.24
CA GLN A 65 7.76 -8.87 -5.72
C GLN A 65 7.25 -8.61 -4.30
N HIS A 66 7.92 -7.70 -3.58
CA HIS A 66 7.52 -7.24 -2.26
C HIS A 66 6.36 -6.24 -2.30
N ILE A 67 6.03 -5.69 -3.47
CA ILE A 67 5.02 -4.63 -3.65
C ILE A 67 3.78 -5.19 -4.35
N GLN A 68 2.66 -5.10 -3.65
CA GLN A 68 1.34 -5.45 -4.17
C GLN A 68 0.52 -4.18 -4.33
N MET A 69 -0.07 -3.97 -5.52
CA MET A 69 -0.94 -2.83 -5.80
C MET A 69 -2.31 -3.30 -6.24
N GLN A 70 -3.35 -2.63 -5.76
CA GLN A 70 -4.74 -2.92 -6.10
C GLN A 70 -5.52 -1.61 -6.26
N VAL A 71 -6.32 -1.52 -7.33
CA VAL A 71 -7.31 -0.45 -7.48
C VAL A 71 -8.65 -0.99 -7.02
N ARG A 72 -9.30 -0.29 -6.10
CA ARG A 72 -10.65 -0.57 -5.60
C ARG A 72 -11.57 0.61 -5.89
N SER A 73 -12.84 0.35 -6.08
CA SER A 73 -13.88 1.38 -6.22
C SER A 73 -14.97 1.11 -5.20
N GLU A 74 -15.20 2.04 -4.28
CA GLU A 74 -16.23 1.94 -3.24
C GLU A 74 -16.96 3.28 -3.10
N ALA A 75 -18.30 3.27 -3.16
CA ALA A 75 -19.14 4.45 -2.90
C ALA A 75 -18.72 5.75 -3.63
N ASN A 76 -18.37 5.65 -4.93
CA ASN A 76 -17.87 6.74 -5.80
C ASN A 76 -16.44 7.22 -5.49
N ILE A 77 -15.73 6.56 -4.58
CA ILE A 77 -14.33 6.79 -4.30
C ILE A 77 -13.53 5.69 -4.99
N GLU A 78 -12.56 6.07 -5.80
CA GLU A 78 -11.57 5.14 -6.31
C GLU A 78 -10.33 5.20 -5.41
N MET A 79 -9.75 4.05 -5.16
CA MET A 79 -8.69 3.85 -4.20
C MET A 79 -7.58 3.02 -4.83
N LEU A 80 -6.35 3.53 -4.81
CA LEU A 80 -5.16 2.77 -5.08
C LEU A 80 -4.53 2.36 -3.74
N GLU A 81 -4.56 1.07 -3.46
CA GLU A 81 -3.92 0.47 -2.30
C GLU A 81 -2.57 -0.12 -2.73
N MET A 82 -1.53 0.17 -1.96
CA MET A 82 -0.21 -0.43 -2.12
C MET A 82 0.23 -1.02 -0.78
N ASN A 83 0.57 -2.30 -0.79
CA ASN A 83 1.10 -3.03 0.34
C ASN A 83 2.53 -3.44 0.03
N ILE A 84 3.47 -3.09 0.90
CA ILE A 84 4.89 -3.40 0.76
C ILE A 84 5.31 -4.23 1.96
N ASN A 85 5.73 -5.47 1.71
CA ASN A 85 6.33 -6.32 2.73
C ASN A 85 7.82 -5.98 2.79
N LEU A 86 8.28 -5.43 3.90
CA LEU A 86 9.69 -5.14 4.05
C LEU A 86 10.45 -6.44 4.36
N PRO A 87 11.59 -6.70 3.71
CA PRO A 87 12.48 -7.76 4.11
C PRO A 87 13.09 -7.44 5.48
N GLU A 88 13.52 -8.47 6.20
CA GLU A 88 14.23 -8.28 7.46
C GLU A 88 15.64 -7.71 7.15
N ASP A 89 16.02 -6.64 7.84
CA ASP A 89 17.40 -6.17 7.84
C ASP A 89 18.25 -7.22 8.59
N HIS A 90 19.10 -7.94 7.88
CA HIS A 90 20.15 -8.77 8.47
C HIS A 90 21.38 -7.92 8.83
#